data_AF-A0A087DPR4-F1
#
_entry.id   AF-A0A087DPR4-F1
#
_cell.length_a   1.000
_cell.length_b   1.000
_cell.length_c   1.000
_cell.angle_alpha   90.00
_cell.angle_beta   90.00
_cell.angle_gamma   90.00
#
_symmetry.space_group_name_H-M   'P 1'
#
loop_
_entity.id
_entity.type
_entity.pdbx_description
1 polymer ?
#
loop_
_entity_poly.entity_id
_entity_poly.type
_entity_poly.pdbx_seq_one_letter_code
_entity_poly.pdbx_strand_id
1 'polypeptide(L)'
;MSRIKATMGTPLMRTVLVDGPQLRRIRLDARLTMKTIAEMIGVQESTVSRIERGEHPIESIGDDKTAQWAEILGINPARMPRRETRPDPDNILVRMSHERGWTVKDLGEQAGVNPSSLQRYWYEDSPVTSMTAGYLYAIARVLGTSMERLAGRPEPDPGAVPEPPEDWDGEPLRWYRGQAGLPQVNLAVKSGQPQNVISGIETGRRSTGRVRAGTLLDLAAALGVPAERLIAGAAPLVHTPRDPRPDPEETGAESDAGTLDDDEAFRLFREGVEAHRAAGADPRPEDAETLWERWLARHDRQVLEGRQSA
;
A
#
# COMPACT_ATOMS: atom_id res chain seq x y z
N MET A 1 -25.10 20.56 -54.88
CA MET A 1 -24.49 20.78 -53.54
C MET A 1 -25.61 20.57 -52.52
N SER A 2 -25.58 19.73 -51.51
CA SER A 2 -24.53 18.92 -50.88
C SER A 2 -25.23 17.72 -50.20
N ARG A 3 -24.60 16.54 -50.23
CA ARG A 3 -25.08 15.33 -49.54
C ARG A 3 -24.82 15.49 -48.03
N ILE A 4 -25.85 15.31 -47.21
CA ILE A 4 -25.71 15.13 -45.77
C ILE A 4 -25.16 13.71 -45.55
N LYS A 5 -23.86 13.59 -45.30
CA LYS A 5 -23.26 12.36 -44.77
C LYS A 5 -23.62 12.30 -43.29
N ALA A 6 -24.56 11.42 -42.93
CA ALA A 6 -24.71 10.94 -41.57
C ALA A 6 -23.48 10.10 -41.22
N THR A 7 -22.57 10.67 -40.43
CA THR A 7 -21.52 9.89 -39.76
C THR A 7 -22.22 9.07 -38.69
N MET A 8 -22.43 7.77 -38.97
CA MET A 8 -22.78 6.81 -37.92
C MET A 8 -21.62 6.80 -36.93
N GLY A 9 -21.82 7.44 -35.78
CA GLY A 9 -20.95 7.25 -34.63
C GLY A 9 -20.96 5.77 -34.30
N THR A 10 -19.79 5.14 -34.43
CA THR A 10 -19.55 3.77 -33.96
C THR A 10 -20.03 3.70 -32.51
N PRO A 11 -21.00 2.84 -32.15
CA PRO A 11 -21.38 2.70 -30.76
C PRO A 11 -20.13 2.22 -30.02
N LEU A 12 -19.63 3.03 -29.10
CA LEU A 12 -18.67 2.56 -28.11
C LEU A 12 -19.37 1.41 -27.39
N MET A 13 -19.02 0.17 -27.74
CA MET A 13 -19.47 -1.00 -27.01
C MET A 13 -18.99 -0.83 -25.57
N ARG A 14 -19.88 -0.37 -24.68
CA ARG A 14 -19.61 -0.34 -23.25
C ARG A 14 -19.33 -1.77 -22.82
N THR A 15 -18.08 -2.04 -22.46
CA THR A 15 -17.67 -3.32 -21.87
C THR A 15 -18.57 -3.60 -20.67
N VAL A 16 -19.37 -4.68 -20.74
CA VAL A 16 -20.26 -5.06 -19.64
C VAL A 16 -19.43 -5.71 -18.54
N LEU A 17 -19.43 -5.06 -17.37
CA LEU A 17 -18.75 -5.54 -16.18
C LEU A 17 -19.40 -6.81 -15.64
N VAL A 18 -18.59 -7.70 -15.06
CA VAL A 18 -19.04 -8.94 -14.42
C VAL A 18 -19.49 -8.65 -12.99
N ASP A 19 -20.68 -9.09 -12.62
CA ASP A 19 -21.21 -8.98 -11.25
C ASP A 19 -20.98 -10.26 -10.41
N GLY A 20 -21.28 -10.19 -9.10
CA GLY A 20 -21.13 -11.31 -8.17
C GLY A 20 -21.83 -12.61 -8.61
N PRO A 21 -23.13 -12.58 -8.92
CA PRO A 21 -23.85 -13.76 -9.43
C PRO A 21 -23.27 -14.33 -10.73
N GLN A 22 -22.76 -13.48 -11.63
CA GLN A 22 -22.07 -13.92 -12.84
C GLN A 22 -20.72 -14.59 -12.53
N LEU A 23 -19.93 -14.05 -11.58
CA LEU A 23 -18.70 -14.70 -11.09
C LEU A 23 -18.98 -16.09 -10.54
N ARG A 24 -20.06 -16.23 -9.75
CA ARG A 24 -20.51 -17.53 -9.24
C ARG A 24 -20.79 -18.52 -10.37
N ARG A 25 -21.50 -18.07 -11.41
CA ARG A 25 -21.84 -18.92 -12.55
C ARG A 25 -20.58 -19.37 -13.30
N ILE A 26 -19.67 -18.45 -13.59
CA ILE A 26 -18.40 -18.74 -14.27
C ILE A 26 -17.54 -19.71 -13.43
N ARG A 27 -17.47 -19.51 -12.10
CA ARG A 27 -16.78 -20.41 -11.19
C ARG A 27 -17.37 -21.83 -11.22
N LEU A 28 -18.69 -21.95 -11.18
CA LEU A 28 -19.37 -23.25 -11.21
C LEU A 28 -19.18 -23.95 -12.55
N ASP A 29 -19.20 -23.22 -13.66
CA ASP A 29 -18.92 -23.74 -15.00
C ASP A 29 -17.45 -24.22 -15.10
N ALA A 30 -16.53 -23.55 -14.42
CA ALA A 30 -15.12 -23.96 -14.26
C ALA A 30 -14.90 -25.10 -13.23
N ARG A 31 -15.97 -25.62 -12.60
CA ARG A 31 -15.94 -26.67 -11.55
C ARG A 31 -15.05 -26.35 -10.35
N LEU A 32 -14.87 -25.06 -10.03
CA LEU A 32 -14.07 -24.61 -8.89
C LEU A 32 -14.96 -24.40 -7.65
N THR A 33 -14.44 -24.75 -6.47
CA THR A 33 -15.14 -24.44 -5.20
C THR A 33 -14.83 -23.02 -4.73
N MET A 34 -15.70 -22.45 -3.89
CA MET A 34 -15.42 -21.14 -3.27
C MET A 34 -14.14 -21.20 -2.42
N LYS A 35 -13.94 -22.30 -1.70
CA LYS A 35 -12.73 -22.57 -0.91
C LYS A 35 -11.47 -22.55 -1.78
N THR A 36 -11.49 -23.24 -2.93
CA THR A 36 -10.37 -23.27 -3.88
C THR A 36 -10.01 -21.87 -4.38
N ILE A 37 -11.00 -21.08 -4.81
CA ILE A 37 -10.75 -19.69 -5.22
C ILE A 37 -10.17 -18.87 -4.07
N ALA A 38 -10.77 -18.98 -2.88
CA ALA A 38 -10.35 -18.24 -1.70
C ALA A 38 -8.89 -18.52 -1.33
N GLU A 39 -8.47 -19.78 -1.37
CA GLU A 39 -7.09 -20.21 -1.13
C GLU A 39 -6.13 -19.66 -2.21
N MET A 40 -6.52 -19.75 -3.50
CA MET A 40 -5.68 -19.29 -4.62
C MET A 40 -5.48 -17.77 -4.63
N ILE A 41 -6.46 -16.97 -4.23
CA ILE A 41 -6.35 -15.50 -4.20
C ILE A 41 -5.97 -14.94 -2.81
N GLY A 42 -5.84 -15.80 -1.80
CA GLY A 42 -5.47 -15.41 -0.43
C GLY A 42 -6.55 -14.60 0.31
N VAL A 43 -7.82 -15.00 0.21
CA VAL A 43 -8.94 -14.43 0.99
C VAL A 43 -9.70 -15.51 1.77
N GLN A 44 -10.64 -15.11 2.62
CA GLN A 44 -11.53 -16.05 3.29
C GLN A 44 -12.64 -16.53 2.35
N GLU A 45 -13.05 -17.80 2.47
CA GLU A 45 -14.19 -18.36 1.71
C GLU A 45 -15.48 -17.54 1.91
N SER A 46 -15.70 -17.02 3.13
CA SER A 46 -16.83 -16.15 3.46
C SER A 46 -16.85 -14.86 2.62
N THR A 47 -15.68 -14.33 2.27
CA THR A 47 -15.52 -13.17 1.39
C THR A 47 -15.95 -13.52 -0.03
N VAL A 48 -15.51 -14.66 -0.56
CA VAL A 48 -15.94 -15.16 -1.89
C VAL A 48 -17.46 -15.34 -1.93
N SER A 49 -18.04 -15.98 -0.92
CA SER A 49 -19.48 -16.19 -0.81
C SER A 49 -20.30 -14.89 -0.75
N ARG A 50 -19.82 -13.87 -0.03
CA ARG A 50 -20.46 -12.56 0.05
C ARG A 50 -20.40 -11.81 -1.28
N ILE A 51 -19.25 -11.86 -1.96
CA ILE A 51 -19.08 -11.25 -3.28
C ILE A 51 -19.99 -11.92 -4.31
N GLU A 52 -20.01 -13.25 -4.35
CA GLU A 52 -20.83 -14.02 -5.29
C GLU A 52 -22.35 -13.87 -5.08
N ARG A 53 -22.77 -13.47 -3.88
CA ARG A 53 -24.16 -13.11 -3.57
C ARG A 53 -24.49 -11.64 -3.87
N GLY A 54 -23.50 -10.84 -4.25
CA GLY A 54 -23.64 -9.40 -4.46
C GLY A 54 -23.76 -8.59 -3.17
N GLU A 55 -23.47 -9.20 -2.01
CA GLU A 55 -23.49 -8.50 -0.72
C GLU A 55 -22.26 -7.61 -0.53
N HIS A 56 -21.16 -7.97 -1.18
CA HIS A 56 -19.94 -7.19 -1.21
C HIS A 56 -19.47 -6.96 -2.65
N PRO A 57 -19.03 -5.75 -2.99
CA PRO A 57 -18.39 -5.51 -4.28
C PRO A 57 -17.07 -6.27 -4.41
N ILE A 58 -16.74 -6.74 -5.62
CA ILE A 58 -15.47 -7.46 -5.84
C ILE A 58 -14.26 -6.52 -5.71
N GLU A 59 -14.41 -5.24 -5.99
CA GLU A 59 -13.34 -4.24 -5.77
C GLU A 59 -12.92 -4.10 -4.30
N SER A 60 -13.67 -4.68 -3.34
CA SER A 60 -13.32 -4.67 -1.92
C SER A 60 -12.11 -5.54 -1.55
N ILE A 61 -11.72 -6.52 -2.38
CA ILE A 61 -10.55 -7.39 -2.11
C ILE A 61 -9.22 -6.84 -2.65
N GLY A 62 -9.28 -5.70 -3.35
CA GLY A 62 -8.14 -5.01 -3.95
C GLY A 62 -7.84 -5.49 -5.37
N ASP A 63 -7.25 -4.60 -6.18
CA ASP A 63 -7.06 -4.80 -7.62
C ASP A 63 -6.20 -6.04 -7.96
N ASP A 64 -5.16 -6.33 -7.16
CA ASP A 64 -4.31 -7.50 -7.37
C ASP A 64 -5.10 -8.82 -7.24
N LYS A 65 -5.93 -8.92 -6.19
CA LYS A 65 -6.74 -10.13 -5.96
C LYS A 65 -7.88 -10.24 -6.96
N THR A 66 -8.45 -9.10 -7.36
CA THR A 66 -9.44 -9.04 -8.45
C THR A 66 -8.82 -9.50 -9.78
N ALA A 67 -7.57 -9.12 -10.07
CA ALA A 67 -6.84 -9.58 -11.25
C ALA A 67 -6.55 -11.09 -11.20
N GLN A 68 -6.08 -11.61 -10.06
CA GLN A 68 -5.87 -13.05 -9.86
C GLN A 68 -7.17 -13.84 -10.01
N TRP A 69 -8.28 -13.34 -9.48
CA TRP A 69 -9.59 -13.99 -9.67
C TRP A 69 -10.01 -13.97 -11.15
N ALA A 70 -9.76 -12.88 -11.87
CA ALA A 70 -10.01 -12.79 -13.30
C ALA A 70 -9.23 -13.85 -14.09
N GLU A 71 -7.95 -14.00 -13.76
CA GLU A 71 -7.03 -14.96 -14.38
C GLU A 71 -7.47 -16.41 -14.14
N ILE A 72 -7.79 -16.78 -12.89
CA ILE A 72 -8.28 -18.11 -12.51
C ILE A 72 -9.55 -18.49 -13.28
N LEU A 73 -10.43 -17.52 -13.53
CA LEU A 73 -11.70 -17.72 -14.23
C LEU A 73 -11.63 -17.48 -15.75
N GLY A 74 -10.46 -17.11 -16.30
CA GLY A 74 -10.33 -16.75 -17.71
C GLY A 74 -11.16 -15.54 -18.14
N ILE A 75 -11.47 -14.64 -17.20
CA ILE A 75 -12.25 -13.41 -17.45
C ILE A 75 -11.30 -12.32 -17.94
N ASN A 76 -11.64 -11.66 -19.05
CA ASN A 76 -10.93 -10.47 -19.50
C ASN A 76 -10.88 -9.42 -18.35
N PRO A 77 -9.69 -9.00 -17.88
CA PRO A 77 -9.55 -8.06 -16.76
C PRO A 77 -10.29 -6.73 -16.95
N ALA A 78 -10.55 -6.30 -18.19
CA ALA A 78 -11.33 -5.10 -18.50
C ALA A 78 -12.84 -5.24 -18.16
N ARG A 79 -13.30 -6.47 -17.92
CA ARG A 79 -14.68 -6.76 -17.48
C ARG A 79 -14.80 -6.88 -15.96
N MET A 80 -13.69 -6.92 -15.23
CA MET A 80 -13.74 -6.95 -13.77
C MET A 80 -14.02 -5.53 -13.25
N PRO A 81 -14.99 -5.35 -12.34
CA PRO A 81 -15.10 -4.10 -11.59
C PRO A 81 -13.77 -3.80 -10.90
N ARG A 82 -13.21 -2.63 -11.21
CA ARG A 82 -12.05 -2.09 -10.49
C ARG A 82 -12.54 -1.09 -9.48
N ARG A 83 -11.78 -0.91 -8.41
CA ARG A 83 -12.03 0.21 -7.51
C ARG A 83 -11.83 1.49 -8.32
N GLU A 84 -12.90 2.24 -8.61
CA GLU A 84 -12.74 3.62 -9.11
C GLU A 84 -12.15 4.46 -7.97
N THR A 85 -10.84 4.47 -7.82
CA THR A 85 -10.12 5.40 -6.96
C THR A 85 -10.02 6.74 -7.67
N ARG A 86 -11.12 7.48 -7.71
CA ARG A 86 -11.04 8.90 -8.04
C ARG A 86 -10.48 9.64 -6.83
N PRO A 87 -9.54 10.60 -7.04
CA PRO A 87 -9.12 11.47 -5.97
C PRO A 87 -10.36 12.13 -5.34
N ASP A 88 -10.47 12.08 -4.02
CA ASP A 88 -11.53 12.81 -3.32
C ASP A 88 -11.30 14.31 -3.56
N PRO A 89 -12.19 15.02 -4.28
CA PRO A 89 -12.02 16.44 -4.56
C PRO A 89 -12.11 17.30 -3.29
N ASP A 90 -12.70 16.79 -2.21
CA ASP A 90 -12.80 17.48 -0.92
C ASP A 90 -11.52 17.33 -0.08
N ASN A 91 -10.63 16.40 -0.45
CA ASN A 91 -9.33 16.25 0.19
C ASN A 91 -8.44 17.47 -0.15
N ILE A 92 -8.12 18.26 0.89
CA ILE A 92 -7.36 19.50 0.79
C ILE A 92 -5.98 19.25 0.13
N LEU A 93 -5.33 18.13 0.42
CA LEU A 93 -4.05 17.74 -0.19
C LEU A 93 -4.17 17.63 -1.71
N VAL A 94 -5.18 16.89 -2.17
CA VAL A 94 -5.45 16.62 -3.57
C VAL A 94 -5.82 17.91 -4.29
N ARG A 95 -6.74 18.69 -3.70
CA ARG A 95 -7.19 19.96 -4.27
C ARG A 95 -6.04 20.95 -4.44
N MET A 96 -5.25 21.20 -3.39
CA MET A 96 -4.13 22.15 -3.44
C MET A 96 -3.04 21.70 -4.41
N SER A 97 -2.83 20.40 -4.56
CA SER A 97 -1.88 19.87 -5.54
C SER A 97 -2.39 20.06 -6.98
N HIS A 98 -3.67 19.76 -7.24
CA HIS A 98 -4.27 19.96 -8.56
C HIS A 98 -4.39 21.43 -8.97
N GLU A 99 -4.64 22.35 -8.04
CA GLU A 99 -4.59 23.80 -8.29
C GLU A 99 -3.23 24.26 -8.83
N ARG A 100 -2.17 23.48 -8.58
CA ARG A 100 -0.81 23.71 -9.08
C ARG A 100 -0.45 22.85 -10.29
N GLY A 101 -1.39 22.05 -10.79
CA GLY A 101 -1.16 21.09 -11.86
C GLY A 101 -0.27 19.90 -11.46
N TRP A 102 -0.12 19.63 -10.16
CA TRP A 102 0.75 18.55 -9.67
C TRP A 102 0.01 17.22 -9.58
N THR A 103 0.71 16.16 -9.99
CA THR A 103 0.35 14.77 -9.76
C THR A 103 0.91 14.29 -8.41
N VAL A 104 0.53 13.07 -7.99
CA VAL A 104 1.11 12.42 -6.79
C VAL A 104 2.63 12.32 -6.88
N LYS A 105 3.14 12.06 -8.09
CA LYS A 105 4.57 11.97 -8.37
C LYS A 105 5.24 13.32 -8.16
N ASP A 106 4.68 14.38 -8.75
CA ASP A 106 5.24 15.73 -8.62
C ASP A 106 5.23 16.17 -7.16
N LEU A 107 4.14 15.94 -6.42
CA LEU A 107 4.11 16.26 -4.99
C LEU A 107 5.18 15.49 -4.21
N GLY A 108 5.33 14.19 -4.47
CA GLY A 108 6.34 13.37 -3.81
C GLY A 108 7.76 13.87 -4.07
N GLU A 109 8.07 14.21 -5.32
CA GLU A 109 9.36 14.76 -5.71
C GLU A 109 9.62 16.12 -5.05
N GLN A 110 8.64 17.03 -5.06
CA GLN A 110 8.79 18.34 -4.43
C GLN A 110 8.97 18.22 -2.92
N ALA A 111 8.21 17.35 -2.26
CA ALA A 111 8.26 17.15 -0.80
C ALA A 111 9.41 16.25 -0.33
N GLY A 112 10.14 15.59 -1.24
CA GLY A 112 11.14 14.58 -0.90
C GLY A 112 10.53 13.32 -0.27
N VAL A 113 9.27 13.01 -0.57
CA VAL A 113 8.52 11.86 -0.05
C VAL A 113 8.29 10.85 -1.17
N ASN A 114 8.43 9.56 -0.90
CA ASN A 114 8.19 8.51 -1.89
C ASN A 114 6.73 8.59 -2.44
N PRO A 115 6.53 8.77 -3.76
CA PRO A 115 5.20 8.87 -4.36
C PRO A 115 4.29 7.68 -4.06
N SER A 116 4.83 6.45 -4.01
CA SER A 116 4.05 5.25 -3.68
C SER A 116 3.48 5.29 -2.27
N SER A 117 4.21 5.92 -1.33
CA SER A 117 3.71 6.12 0.05
C SER A 117 2.58 7.16 0.10
N LEU A 118 2.46 8.03 -0.90
CA LEU A 118 1.42 9.05 -0.98
C LEU A 118 0.13 8.56 -1.63
N GLN A 119 0.18 7.50 -2.45
CA GLN A 119 -0.98 6.98 -3.18
C GLN A 119 -2.18 6.71 -2.27
N ARG A 120 -1.95 6.12 -1.09
CA ARG A 120 -3.04 5.82 -0.15
C ARG A 120 -3.76 7.05 0.41
N TYR A 121 -3.13 8.22 0.47
CA TYR A 121 -3.80 9.44 0.93
C TYR A 121 -4.43 10.23 -0.21
N TRP A 122 -4.08 9.85 -1.44
CA TRP A 122 -4.54 10.50 -2.66
C TRP A 122 -5.74 9.77 -3.26
N TYR A 123 -5.72 8.44 -3.21
CA TYR A 123 -6.64 7.55 -3.91
C TYR A 123 -7.45 6.66 -2.95
N GLU A 124 -6.96 6.48 -1.74
CA GLU A 124 -7.69 5.77 -0.69
C GLU A 124 -8.15 6.80 0.34
N ASP A 125 -9.25 6.50 1.04
CA ASP A 125 -9.83 7.37 2.07
C ASP A 125 -8.99 7.38 3.36
N SER A 126 -7.67 7.37 3.22
CA SER A 126 -6.74 7.41 4.35
C SER A 126 -6.54 8.87 4.78
N PRO A 127 -6.83 9.21 6.05
CA PRO A 127 -6.66 10.58 6.52
C PRO A 127 -5.17 10.93 6.59
N VAL A 128 -4.82 12.17 6.20
CA VAL A 128 -3.43 12.65 6.25
C VAL A 128 -2.84 12.62 7.66
N THR A 129 -3.67 12.65 8.69
CA THR A 129 -3.25 12.53 10.10
C THR A 129 -2.61 11.17 10.44
N SER A 130 -2.83 10.14 9.61
CA SER A 130 -2.23 8.82 9.79
C SER A 130 -0.79 8.71 9.27
N MET A 131 -0.32 9.69 8.49
CA MET A 131 1.06 9.74 8.02
C MET A 131 2.03 10.20 9.13
N THR A 132 3.34 10.12 8.89
CA THR A 132 4.32 10.66 9.83
C THR A 132 4.27 12.19 9.84
N ALA A 133 4.46 12.81 11.00
CA ALA A 133 4.42 14.26 11.11
C ALA A 133 5.47 14.95 10.21
N GLY A 134 6.64 14.33 10.03
CA GLY A 134 7.67 14.83 9.13
C GLY A 134 7.24 14.84 7.66
N TYR A 135 6.50 13.83 7.19
CA TYR A 135 5.95 13.85 5.82
C TYR A 135 4.88 14.91 5.66
N LEU A 136 3.95 15.01 6.62
CA LEU A 136 2.90 16.03 6.56
C LEU A 136 3.51 17.43 6.58
N TYR A 137 4.56 17.66 7.37
CA TYR A 137 5.28 18.92 7.40
C TYR A 137 5.97 19.25 6.08
N ALA A 138 6.69 18.29 5.49
CA ALA A 138 7.35 18.49 4.20
C ALA A 138 6.34 18.84 3.10
N ILE A 139 5.21 18.13 3.06
CA ILE A 139 4.10 18.39 2.15
C ILE A 139 3.48 19.77 2.40
N ALA A 140 3.22 20.12 3.66
CA ALA A 140 2.68 21.42 4.05
C ALA A 140 3.57 22.57 3.58
N ARG A 141 4.89 22.45 3.78
CA ARG A 141 5.87 23.44 3.32
C ARG A 141 5.85 23.64 1.81
N VAL A 142 5.90 22.55 1.03
CA VAL A 142 5.91 22.70 -0.44
C VAL A 142 4.58 23.24 -0.94
N LEU A 143 3.47 22.87 -0.31
CA LEU A 143 2.13 23.40 -0.60
C LEU A 143 1.89 24.81 -0.02
N GLY A 144 2.85 25.39 0.70
CA GLY A 144 2.73 26.73 1.29
C GLY A 144 1.55 26.85 2.26
N THR A 145 1.30 25.81 3.06
CA THR A 145 0.18 25.71 4.01
C THR A 145 0.68 25.17 5.36
N SER A 146 -0.18 25.19 6.37
CA SER A 146 0.05 24.53 7.65
C SER A 146 -0.32 23.04 7.62
N MET A 147 0.21 22.28 8.58
CA MET A 147 -0.17 20.89 8.82
C MET A 147 -1.63 20.79 9.28
N GLU A 148 -2.10 21.75 10.08
CA GLU A 148 -3.46 21.86 10.59
C GLU A 148 -4.45 21.97 9.45
N ARG A 149 -4.19 22.88 8.51
CA ARG A 149 -5.06 23.09 7.34
C ARG A 149 -5.15 21.86 6.46
N LEU A 150 -4.03 21.17 6.19
CA LEU A 150 -4.05 19.90 5.47
C LEU A 150 -4.87 18.83 6.20
N ALA A 151 -4.82 18.83 7.53
CA ALA A 151 -5.58 17.92 8.38
C ALA A 151 -7.03 18.37 8.64
N GLY A 152 -7.50 19.49 8.06
CA GLY A 152 -8.83 20.04 8.29
C GLY A 152 -9.04 20.55 9.73
N ARG A 153 -7.97 20.95 10.42
CA ARG A 153 -7.98 21.43 11.80
C ARG A 153 -7.84 22.96 11.85
N PRO A 154 -8.35 23.61 12.90
CA PRO A 154 -8.15 25.04 13.10
C PRO A 154 -6.67 25.35 13.33
N GLU A 155 -6.18 26.41 12.71
CA GLU A 155 -4.83 26.93 12.94
C GLU A 155 -4.79 27.69 14.28
N PRO A 156 -3.84 27.37 15.17
CA PRO A 156 -3.63 28.13 16.39
C PRO A 156 -2.99 29.48 16.08
N ASP A 157 -3.28 30.51 16.89
CA ASP A 157 -2.62 31.82 16.78
C ASP A 157 -1.12 31.69 17.16
N PRO A 158 -0.19 31.81 16.20
CA PRO A 158 1.23 31.58 16.44
C PRO A 158 1.89 32.68 17.30
N GLY A 159 1.25 33.85 17.45
CA GLY A 159 1.84 35.01 18.11
C GLY A 159 1.80 34.96 19.64
N ALA A 160 1.03 34.04 20.23
CA ALA A 160 0.75 34.05 21.66
C ALA A 160 1.81 33.35 22.53
N VAL A 161 2.65 32.50 21.95
CA VAL A 161 3.61 31.66 22.71
C VAL A 161 5.04 31.84 22.19
N PRO A 162 6.00 32.18 23.05
CA PRO A 162 7.39 32.41 22.66
C PRO A 162 8.08 31.11 22.23
N GLU A 163 8.95 31.21 21.23
CA GLU A 163 9.77 30.10 20.74
C GLU A 163 10.88 29.74 21.76
N PRO A 164 11.40 28.49 21.73
CA PRO A 164 12.58 28.12 22.50
C PRO A 164 13.74 29.06 22.19
N PRO A 165 14.52 29.51 23.19
CA PRO A 165 15.79 30.18 22.98
C PRO A 165 16.72 29.37 22.07
N GLU A 166 17.60 30.04 21.32
CA GLU A 166 18.55 29.36 20.42
C GLU A 166 19.51 28.39 21.15
N ASP A 167 19.78 28.65 22.42
CA ASP A 167 20.63 27.83 23.30
C ASP A 167 19.87 26.68 24.01
N TRP A 168 18.57 26.52 23.74
CA TRP A 168 17.78 25.42 24.29
C TRP A 168 18.21 24.07 23.68
N ASP A 169 18.74 23.18 24.54
CA ASP A 169 19.25 21.87 24.16
C ASP A 169 18.19 20.74 24.25
N GLY A 170 16.98 21.07 24.70
CA GLY A 170 15.89 20.12 24.90
C GLY A 170 14.94 19.99 23.71
N GLU A 171 14.04 19.02 23.82
CA GLU A 171 12.97 18.84 22.83
C GLU A 171 11.96 20.00 22.87
N PRO A 172 11.50 20.53 21.71
CA PRO A 172 10.55 21.65 21.66
C PRO A 172 9.26 21.37 22.45
N LEU A 173 8.78 20.12 22.45
CA LEU A 173 7.60 19.73 23.23
C LEU A 173 7.77 20.04 24.73
N ARG A 174 8.97 19.80 25.28
CA ARG A 174 9.27 20.06 26.70
C ARG A 174 9.26 21.55 27.00
N TRP A 175 9.80 22.37 26.09
CA TRP A 175 9.79 23.83 26.22
C TRP A 175 8.36 24.37 26.27
N TYR A 176 7.56 24.10 25.24
CA TYR A 176 6.19 24.61 25.15
C TYR A 176 5.29 24.10 26.27
N ARG A 177 5.47 22.84 26.69
CA ARG A 177 4.78 22.31 27.87
C ARG A 177 5.15 23.09 29.15
N GLY A 178 6.44 23.43 29.32
CA GLY A 178 6.93 24.24 30.43
C GLY A 178 6.32 25.64 30.44
N GLN A 179 6.28 26.31 29.28
CA GLN A 179 5.63 27.62 29.13
C GLN A 179 4.14 27.59 29.47
N ALA A 180 3.45 26.50 29.12
CA ALA A 180 2.04 26.31 29.48
C ALA A 180 1.82 25.91 30.95
N GLY A 181 2.88 25.68 31.74
CA GLY A 181 2.78 25.24 33.14
C GLY A 181 2.16 23.85 33.32
N LEU A 182 2.18 23.01 32.28
CA LEU A 182 1.47 21.73 32.28
C LEU A 182 2.40 20.58 32.71
N PRO A 183 2.06 19.76 33.72
CA PRO A 183 2.73 18.48 33.91
C PRO A 183 2.37 17.51 32.77
N GLN A 184 3.24 16.52 32.49
CA GLN A 184 3.03 15.56 31.39
C GLN A 184 1.67 14.84 31.46
N VAL A 185 1.20 14.53 32.67
CA VAL A 185 -0.11 13.91 32.90
C VAL A 185 -1.26 14.82 32.46
N ASN A 186 -1.17 16.13 32.70
CA ASN A 186 -2.22 17.07 32.28
C ASN A 186 -2.17 17.30 30.77
N LEU A 187 -0.97 17.30 30.17
CA LEU A 187 -0.85 17.33 28.72
C LEU A 187 -1.46 16.08 28.08
N ALA A 188 -1.19 14.90 28.64
CA ALA A 188 -1.78 13.62 28.19
C ALA A 188 -3.31 13.67 28.18
N VAL A 189 -3.92 14.17 29.26
CA VAL A 189 -5.38 14.35 29.35
C VAL A 189 -5.87 15.36 28.32
N LYS A 190 -5.21 16.52 28.19
CA LYS A 190 -5.64 17.60 27.30
C LYS A 190 -5.51 17.24 25.82
N SER A 191 -4.49 16.47 25.45
CA SER A 191 -4.25 16.04 24.07
C SER A 191 -4.89 14.68 23.73
N GLY A 192 -5.42 13.96 24.72
CA GLY A 192 -5.88 12.58 24.57
C GLY A 192 -4.76 11.58 24.21
N GLN A 193 -3.50 11.92 24.46
CA GLN A 193 -2.34 11.09 24.09
C GLN A 193 -1.78 10.36 25.32
N PRO A 194 -1.28 9.12 25.17
CA PRO A 194 -0.65 8.41 26.28
C PRO A 194 0.58 9.16 26.84
N GLN A 195 0.70 9.22 28.18
CA GLN A 195 1.82 9.89 28.84
C GLN A 195 3.20 9.32 28.44
N ASN A 196 3.28 8.02 28.13
CA ASN A 196 4.52 7.38 27.67
C ASN A 196 4.97 7.86 26.28
N VAL A 197 4.05 8.34 25.44
CA VAL A 197 4.37 8.96 24.15
C VAL A 197 5.00 10.33 24.38
N ILE A 198 4.40 11.14 25.25
CA ILE A 198 4.93 12.47 25.64
C ILE A 198 6.32 12.32 26.26
N SER A 199 6.47 11.44 27.25
CA SER A 199 7.77 11.14 27.86
C SER A 199 8.79 10.63 26.82
N GLY A 200 8.36 9.77 25.89
CA GLY A 200 9.23 9.28 24.82
C GLY A 200 9.72 10.39 23.90
N ILE A 201 8.87 11.36 23.58
CA ILE A 201 9.24 12.54 22.78
C ILE A 201 10.18 13.45 23.58
N GLU A 202 9.82 13.85 24.81
CA GLU A 202 10.62 14.78 25.61
C GLU A 202 12.01 14.26 25.99
N THR A 203 12.22 12.94 25.92
CA THR A 203 13.51 12.29 26.17
C THR A 203 14.29 11.99 24.88
N GLY A 204 13.80 12.41 23.71
CA GLY A 204 14.40 12.14 22.40
C GLY A 204 14.28 10.69 21.92
N ARG A 205 13.74 9.77 22.72
CA ARG A 205 13.51 8.36 22.33
C ARG A 205 12.53 8.21 21.17
N ARG A 206 11.66 9.21 20.96
CA ARG A 206 10.72 9.29 19.84
C ARG A 206 10.92 10.62 19.13
N SER A 207 11.53 10.58 17.95
CA SER A 207 11.63 11.76 17.08
C SER A 207 10.23 12.24 16.66
N THR A 208 9.97 13.54 16.81
CA THR A 208 8.69 14.14 16.45
C THR A 208 8.38 14.06 14.96
N GLY A 209 9.40 14.01 14.09
CA GLY A 209 9.19 13.76 12.65
C GLY A 209 8.68 12.34 12.33
N ARG A 210 8.92 11.36 13.22
CA ARG A 210 8.56 9.94 13.00
C ARG A 210 7.29 9.50 13.71
N VAL A 211 6.74 10.30 14.62
CA VAL A 211 5.42 10.00 15.20
C VAL A 211 4.31 10.28 14.18
N ARG A 212 3.11 9.74 14.43
CA ARG A 212 1.94 10.04 13.59
C ARG A 212 1.62 11.53 13.65
N ALA A 213 1.27 12.11 12.51
CA ALA A 213 0.91 13.51 12.38
C ALA A 213 -0.25 13.88 13.29
N GLY A 214 -1.29 13.02 13.38
CA GLY A 214 -2.41 13.21 14.30
C GLY A 214 -1.97 13.36 15.76
N THR A 215 -1.04 12.51 16.22
CA THR A 215 -0.47 12.62 17.58
C THR A 215 0.22 13.96 17.80
N LEU A 216 1.02 14.43 16.84
CA LEU A 216 1.71 15.72 16.97
C LEU A 216 0.72 16.90 16.93
N LEU A 217 -0.27 16.84 16.05
CA LEU A 217 -1.33 17.85 15.94
C LEU A 217 -2.19 17.92 17.21
N ASP A 218 -2.49 16.80 17.87
CA ASP A 218 -3.23 16.80 19.13
C ASP A 218 -2.43 17.44 20.27
N LEU A 219 -1.11 17.15 20.34
CA LEU A 219 -0.21 17.77 21.31
C LEU A 219 -0.08 19.27 21.07
N ALA A 220 0.07 19.68 19.82
CA ALA A 220 0.17 21.07 19.38
C ALA A 220 -1.10 21.85 19.74
N ALA A 221 -2.28 21.30 19.42
CA ALA A 221 -3.57 21.88 19.77
C ALA A 221 -3.75 22.03 21.30
N ALA A 222 -3.31 21.03 22.08
CA ALA A 222 -3.37 21.11 23.55
C ALA A 222 -2.47 22.21 24.12
N LEU A 223 -1.38 22.54 23.44
CA LEU A 223 -0.44 23.59 23.82
C LEU A 223 -0.78 24.96 23.21
N GLY A 224 -1.71 25.00 22.24
CA GLY A 224 -2.06 26.23 21.54
C GLY A 224 -0.94 26.75 20.64
N VAL A 225 -0.12 25.85 20.09
CA VAL A 225 1.00 26.18 19.18
C VAL A 225 0.87 25.43 17.87
N PRO A 226 1.39 25.95 16.75
CA PRO A 226 1.46 25.19 15.50
C PRO A 226 2.26 23.89 15.64
N ALA A 227 1.82 22.80 15.03
CA ALA A 227 2.47 21.50 15.11
C ALA A 227 3.89 21.50 14.52
N GLU A 228 4.15 22.37 13.53
CA GLU A 228 5.50 22.57 12.99
C GLU A 228 6.51 22.98 14.05
N ARG A 229 6.10 23.75 15.08
CA ARG A 229 6.99 24.18 16.16
C ARG A 229 7.42 23.03 17.06
N LEU A 230 6.72 21.90 17.02
CA LEU A 230 7.07 20.69 17.76
C LEU A 230 8.03 19.78 16.99
N ILE A 231 8.32 20.07 15.71
CA ILE A 231 9.24 19.27 14.91
C ILE A 231 10.67 19.65 15.29
N ALA A 232 11.36 18.75 16.00
CA ALA A 232 12.74 18.92 16.40
C ALA A 232 13.64 18.65 15.20
N GLY A 233 14.34 19.68 14.72
CA GLY A 233 15.28 19.58 13.60
C GLY A 233 14.58 19.32 12.26
N ALA A 234 14.45 20.37 11.45
CA ALA A 234 13.97 20.30 10.07
C ALA A 234 15.01 19.66 9.13
N ALA A 235 15.47 18.44 9.42
CA ALA A 235 15.92 17.58 8.35
C ALA A 235 14.64 16.98 7.77
N PRO A 236 14.28 17.29 6.50
CA PRO A 236 13.30 16.47 5.82
C PRO A 236 13.77 15.03 5.97
N LEU A 237 12.83 14.11 6.15
CA LEU A 237 13.12 12.70 5.86
C LEU A 237 13.35 12.61 4.35
N VAL A 238 14.46 13.19 3.88
CA VAL A 238 14.95 13.05 2.53
C VAL A 238 15.14 11.57 2.39
N HIS A 239 14.37 10.98 1.51
CA HIS A 239 14.70 9.66 1.02
C HIS A 239 16.06 9.80 0.34
N THR A 240 17.15 9.55 1.06
CA THR A 240 18.31 9.01 0.38
C THR A 240 17.83 7.70 -0.23
N PRO A 241 18.12 7.45 -1.51
CA PRO A 241 18.07 6.09 -2.04
C PRO A 241 18.73 5.20 -0.99
N ARG A 242 18.08 4.09 -0.64
CA ARG A 242 18.74 3.07 0.18
C ARG A 242 20.05 2.78 -0.53
N ASP A 243 21.19 3.07 0.12
CA ASP A 243 22.48 2.64 -0.43
C ASP A 243 22.31 1.18 -0.80
N PRO A 244 22.64 0.78 -2.06
CA PRO A 244 22.69 -0.63 -2.38
C PRO A 244 23.53 -1.25 -1.27
N ARG A 245 22.95 -2.26 -0.62
CA ARG A 245 23.65 -3.06 0.37
C ARG A 245 25.01 -3.38 -0.27
N PRO A 246 26.15 -3.12 0.39
CA PRO A 246 27.43 -3.49 -0.21
C PRO A 246 27.31 -4.96 -0.59
N ASP A 247 27.48 -5.22 -1.88
CA ASP A 247 27.47 -6.58 -2.38
C ASP A 247 28.47 -7.37 -1.51
N PRO A 248 28.08 -8.52 -0.96
CA PRO A 248 29.05 -9.37 -0.30
C PRO A 248 30.17 -9.62 -1.31
N GLU A 249 31.39 -9.24 -0.93
CA GLU A 249 32.59 -9.35 -1.75
C GLU A 249 32.58 -10.66 -2.55
N GLU A 250 32.71 -10.53 -3.88
CA GLU A 250 32.85 -11.63 -4.81
C GLU A 250 34.01 -12.54 -4.39
N THR A 251 33.71 -13.60 -3.64
CA THR A 251 34.47 -14.83 -3.77
C THR A 251 33.88 -15.59 -4.95
N GLY A 252 34.57 -15.46 -6.08
CA GLY A 252 34.17 -16.00 -7.36
C GLY A 252 33.81 -17.49 -7.34
N ALA A 253 32.66 -17.78 -7.94
CA ALA A 253 32.40 -19.01 -8.66
C ALA A 253 31.30 -18.67 -9.68
N GLU A 254 31.70 -18.42 -10.93
CA GLU A 254 30.77 -18.39 -12.06
C GLU A 254 30.06 -19.75 -12.11
N SER A 255 28.82 -19.82 -11.63
CA SER A 255 27.90 -20.88 -11.99
C SER A 255 26.95 -20.33 -13.04
N ASP A 256 27.25 -20.64 -14.28
CA ASP A 256 26.36 -20.48 -15.43
C ASP A 256 25.16 -21.42 -15.26
N ALA A 257 24.20 -20.99 -14.44
CA ALA A 257 22.92 -21.65 -14.27
C ALA A 257 21.98 -21.07 -15.33
N GLY A 258 21.95 -21.72 -16.50
CA GLY A 258 20.97 -21.45 -17.54
C GLY A 258 19.56 -21.44 -16.94
N THR A 259 19.00 -20.24 -16.82
CA THR A 259 17.66 -20.01 -16.30
C THR A 259 16.69 -20.52 -17.37
N LEU A 260 15.90 -21.54 -17.06
CA LEU A 260 14.81 -21.97 -17.94
C LEU A 260 13.83 -20.81 -18.05
N ASP A 261 13.55 -20.42 -19.29
CA ASP A 261 12.53 -19.43 -19.65
C ASP A 261 11.18 -19.81 -19.00
N ASP A 262 10.50 -18.83 -18.40
CA ASP A 262 9.25 -19.03 -17.65
C ASP A 262 8.17 -19.70 -18.54
N ASP A 263 8.22 -19.44 -19.85
CA ASP A 263 7.35 -20.06 -20.86
C ASP A 263 7.64 -21.57 -21.06
N GLU A 264 8.89 -21.99 -20.88
CA GLU A 264 9.30 -23.39 -21.00
C GLU A 264 8.98 -24.19 -19.73
N ALA A 265 9.16 -23.58 -18.55
CA ALA A 265 8.71 -24.14 -17.28
C ALA A 265 7.18 -24.37 -17.29
N PHE A 266 6.42 -23.43 -17.85
CA PHE A 266 4.97 -23.52 -17.96
C PHE A 266 4.50 -24.54 -19.01
N ARG A 267 5.25 -24.73 -20.09
CA ARG A 267 5.01 -25.79 -21.10
C ARG A 267 5.16 -27.18 -20.49
N LEU A 268 6.26 -27.42 -19.77
CA LEU A 268 6.55 -28.71 -19.14
C LEU A 268 5.53 -29.07 -18.04
N PHE A 269 5.04 -28.06 -17.31
CA PHE A 269 3.95 -28.23 -16.34
C PHE A 269 2.65 -28.67 -17.02
N ARG A 270 2.26 -28.04 -18.15
CA ARG A 270 1.08 -28.46 -18.94
C ARG A 270 1.20 -29.89 -19.46
N GLU A 271 2.37 -30.26 -19.99
CA GLU A 271 2.62 -31.61 -20.51
C GLU A 271 2.52 -32.68 -19.39
N GLY A 272 2.95 -32.36 -18.17
CA GLY A 272 2.79 -33.23 -17.00
C GLY A 272 1.32 -33.42 -16.57
N VAL A 273 0.53 -32.35 -16.59
CA VAL A 273 -0.90 -32.39 -16.27
C VAL A 273 -1.69 -33.17 -17.33
N GLU A 274 -1.33 -33.05 -18.60
CA GLU A 274 -1.96 -33.79 -19.70
C GLU A 274 -1.58 -35.29 -19.69
N ALA A 275 -0.33 -35.64 -19.38
CA ALA A 275 0.09 -37.03 -19.22
C ALA A 275 -0.63 -37.71 -18.05
N HIS A 276 -0.92 -36.98 -16.97
CA HIS A 276 -1.68 -37.49 -15.84
C HIS A 276 -3.18 -37.66 -16.16
N ARG A 277 -3.76 -36.73 -16.93
CA ARG A 277 -5.12 -36.83 -17.48
C ARG A 277 -5.30 -38.04 -18.42
N ALA A 278 -4.27 -38.43 -19.16
CA ALA A 278 -4.29 -39.58 -20.06
C ALA A 278 -4.23 -40.95 -19.34
N ALA A 279 -3.77 -40.99 -18.09
CA ALA A 279 -3.64 -42.21 -17.30
C ALA A 279 -4.94 -42.66 -16.59
N GLY A 280 -6.04 -41.88 -16.70
CA GLY A 280 -7.39 -42.33 -16.35
C GLY A 280 -7.67 -42.63 -14.87
N ALA A 281 -6.85 -42.11 -13.94
CA ALA A 281 -7.08 -42.25 -12.51
C ALA A 281 -7.33 -40.87 -11.87
N ASP A 282 -8.47 -40.74 -11.18
CA ASP A 282 -8.82 -39.59 -10.35
C ASP A 282 -7.98 -39.64 -9.06
N PRO A 283 -7.02 -38.72 -8.83
CA PRO A 283 -6.19 -38.79 -7.63
C PRO A 283 -6.98 -38.27 -6.44
N ARG A 284 -6.96 -39.01 -5.32
CA ARG A 284 -7.47 -38.46 -4.06
C ARG A 284 -6.54 -37.32 -3.61
N PRO A 285 -7.04 -36.35 -2.82
CA PRO A 285 -6.25 -35.17 -2.41
C PRO A 285 -4.92 -35.52 -1.71
N GLU A 286 -4.90 -36.66 -1.01
CA GLU A 286 -3.75 -37.24 -0.32
C GLU A 286 -2.66 -37.81 -1.26
N ASP A 287 -2.96 -37.99 -2.55
CA ASP A 287 -1.98 -38.42 -3.56
C ASP A 287 -1.20 -37.26 -4.18
N ALA A 288 -1.72 -36.03 -4.18
CA ALA A 288 -1.04 -34.87 -4.78
C ALA A 288 0.20 -34.44 -3.98
N GLU A 289 0.10 -34.46 -2.65
CA GLU A 289 1.21 -34.20 -1.72
C GLU A 289 2.25 -35.33 -1.80
N THR A 290 1.79 -36.58 -1.87
CA THR A 290 2.66 -37.76 -2.05
C THR A 290 3.39 -37.76 -3.41
N LEU A 291 2.76 -37.26 -4.48
CA LEU A 291 3.38 -37.12 -5.80
C LEU A 291 4.38 -35.96 -5.84
N TRP A 292 4.10 -34.86 -5.14
CA TRP A 292 5.02 -33.73 -4.98
C TRP A 292 6.27 -34.11 -4.18
N GLU A 293 6.11 -34.81 -3.05
CA GLU A 293 7.25 -35.29 -2.24
C GLU A 293 8.08 -36.35 -2.97
N ARG A 294 7.44 -37.25 -3.73
CA ARG A 294 8.14 -38.25 -4.55
C ARG A 294 8.89 -37.63 -5.73
N TRP A 295 8.39 -36.53 -6.28
CA TRP A 295 9.06 -35.77 -7.33
C TRP A 295 10.29 -35.04 -6.78
N LEU A 296 10.15 -34.32 -5.65
CA LEU A 296 11.27 -33.68 -4.95
C LEU A 296 12.37 -34.69 -4.56
N ALA A 297 11.98 -35.85 -4.01
CA ALA A 297 12.93 -36.89 -3.60
C ALA A 297 13.66 -37.58 -4.78
N ARG A 298 13.02 -37.66 -5.96
CA ARG A 298 13.65 -38.22 -7.18
C ARG A 298 14.60 -37.20 -7.84
N HIS A 299 14.26 -35.91 -7.78
CA HIS A 299 15.08 -34.84 -8.34
C HIS A 299 16.35 -34.60 -7.49
N ASP A 300 16.23 -34.60 -6.15
CA ASP A 300 17.39 -34.50 -5.25
C ASP A 300 18.34 -35.70 -5.39
N ARG A 301 17.81 -36.92 -5.60
CA ARG A 301 18.64 -38.12 -5.79
C ARG A 301 19.37 -38.12 -7.13
N GLN A 302 18.76 -37.64 -8.22
CA GLN A 302 19.44 -37.51 -9.52
C GLN A 302 20.52 -36.42 -9.52
N VAL A 303 20.32 -35.33 -8.77
CA VAL A 303 21.33 -34.27 -8.57
C VAL A 303 22.51 -34.76 -7.74
N LEU A 304 22.28 -35.69 -6.79
CA LEU A 304 23.34 -36.30 -5.97
C LEU A 304 24.09 -37.42 -6.70
N GLU A 305 23.42 -38.27 -7.47
CA GLU A 305 24.06 -39.37 -8.22
C GLU A 305 24.80 -38.87 -9.48
N GLY A 306 24.32 -37.79 -10.12
CA GLY A 306 25.02 -37.13 -11.23
C GLY A 306 26.32 -36.41 -10.84
N ARG A 307 26.57 -36.22 -9.53
CA ARG A 307 27.81 -35.63 -8.99
C ARG A 307 28.87 -36.66 -8.58
N GLN A 308 28.58 -37.96 -8.60
CA GLN A 308 29.55 -39.02 -8.28
C GLN A 308 30.11 -39.75 -9.52
N SER A 309 29.68 -39.40 -10.73
CA SER A 309 30.21 -39.95 -11.99
C SER A 309 30.78 -38.88 -12.94
N ALA A 310 31.17 -37.73 -12.42
CA ALA A 310 31.92 -36.70 -13.14
C ALA A 310 33.24 -36.40 -12.41
#